data_AF-A0A7V9KNE0-F1
#
_entry.id   AF-A0A7V9KNE0-F1
#
_cell.length_a   1.000
_cell.length_b   1.000
_cell.length_c   1.000
_cell.angle_alpha   90.00
_cell.angle_beta   90.00
_cell.angle_gamma   90.00
#
_symmetry.space_group_name_H-M   'P 1'
#
loop_
_entity.id
_entity.type
_entity.pdbx_description
1 polymer ?
#
loop_
_entity_poly.entity_id
_entity_poly.type
_entity_poly.pdbx_seq_one_letter_code
_entity_poly.pdbx_strand_id
1 'polypeptide(L)'
;MSGAANDTYKWTYGLRVISNQIDRAKWRNTLTYRLHRRLTAGFEYNPLAKKASPIANAVAITETHLRPALILGTSSDRIGTPTGQSFYATLSKSLKHHTGLPVAPYVGVAYGTYEKRARVIGGLNISIGENWGSTILFDGVRVHPLLNYSFGRHQVGVIFERGRHPGASYSISF
;
A
#
# COMPACT_ATOMS: atom_id res chain seq x y z
N MET A 1 -2.32 -6.62 -7.33
CA MET A 1 -2.99 -5.31 -7.11
C MET A 1 -4.41 -5.59 -6.64
N SER A 2 -4.67 -5.52 -5.33
CA SER A 2 -6.03 -5.57 -4.78
C SER A 2 -6.63 -4.16 -4.84
N GLY A 3 -7.64 -3.96 -5.68
CA GLY A 3 -8.39 -2.70 -5.78
C GLY A 3 -8.65 -2.17 -7.19
N ALA A 4 -8.07 -2.77 -8.25
CA ALA A 4 -8.30 -2.35 -9.63
C ALA A 4 -9.50 -3.07 -10.29
N ALA A 5 -10.56 -3.38 -9.54
CA ALA A 5 -11.70 -4.15 -10.05
C ALA A 5 -12.92 -3.29 -10.44
N ASN A 6 -12.83 -1.95 -10.42
CA ASN A 6 -13.88 -1.12 -10.99
C ASN A 6 -13.30 0.16 -11.61
N ASP A 7 -13.29 0.23 -12.94
CA ASP A 7 -12.74 1.34 -13.75
C ASP A 7 -13.62 2.61 -13.66
N THR A 8 -14.74 2.56 -12.93
CA THR A 8 -15.76 3.62 -12.86
C THR A 8 -15.36 4.82 -12.01
N TYR A 9 -14.71 4.58 -10.86
CA TYR A 9 -14.44 5.63 -9.87
C TYR A 9 -13.01 6.16 -10.00
N LYS A 10 -12.82 7.46 -9.76
CA LYS A 10 -11.50 8.10 -9.90
C LYS A 10 -10.95 8.58 -8.58
N TRP A 11 -11.80 8.89 -7.62
CA TRP A 11 -11.40 9.27 -6.28
C TRP A 11 -11.44 8.06 -5.36
N THR A 12 -10.49 8.01 -4.44
CA THR A 12 -10.52 7.07 -3.31
C THR A 12 -10.14 7.82 -2.04
N TYR A 13 -11.04 7.79 -1.07
CA TYR A 13 -10.76 8.18 0.30
C TYR A 13 -10.43 6.95 1.13
N GLY A 14 -9.43 7.05 1.99
CA GLY A 14 -8.99 5.99 2.88
C GLY A 14 -8.71 6.51 4.28
N LEU A 15 -9.01 5.69 5.26
CA LEU A 15 -8.77 5.87 6.68
C LEU A 15 -8.02 4.64 7.20
N ARG A 16 -7.01 4.85 8.05
CA ARG A 16 -6.35 3.79 8.79
C ARG A 16 -6.04 4.26 10.21
N VAL A 17 -6.39 3.42 11.17
CA VAL A 17 -6.03 3.58 12.58
C VAL A 17 -5.19 2.40 13.05
N ILE A 18 -4.14 2.64 13.83
CA ILE A 18 -3.27 1.60 14.39
C ILE A 18 -3.02 1.88 15.87
N SER A 19 -3.22 0.88 16.72
CA SER A 19 -2.95 0.97 18.16
C SER A 19 -1.44 1.03 18.47
N ASN A 20 -1.10 1.65 19.61
CA ASN A 20 0.27 1.68 20.15
C ASN A 20 1.35 2.19 19.16
N GLN A 21 0.96 3.14 18.31
CA GLN A 21 1.85 3.83 17.39
C GLN A 21 2.03 5.30 17.78
N ILE A 22 3.10 5.88 17.26
CA ILE A 22 3.33 7.32 17.27
C ILE A 22 2.20 8.07 16.55
N ASP A 23 1.99 9.33 16.91
CA ASP A 23 0.87 10.17 16.44
C ASP A 23 0.72 10.17 14.93
N ARG A 24 1.83 10.30 14.18
CA ARG A 24 1.80 10.29 12.71
C ARG A 24 1.19 9.00 12.16
N ALA A 25 1.54 7.85 12.72
CA ALA A 25 1.12 6.56 12.17
C ALA A 25 -0.22 6.07 12.72
N LYS A 26 -0.60 6.54 13.92
CA LYS A 26 -1.78 6.11 14.68
C LYS A 26 -3.10 6.43 13.99
N TRP A 27 -3.21 7.60 13.36
CA TRP A 27 -4.35 7.97 12.51
C TRP A 27 -3.83 8.53 11.20
N ARG A 28 -4.19 7.86 10.11
CA ARG A 28 -3.89 8.26 8.75
C ARG A 28 -5.16 8.36 7.91
N ASN A 29 -5.27 9.44 7.16
CA ASN A 29 -6.24 9.59 6.08
C ASN A 29 -5.49 9.71 4.76
N THR A 30 -6.09 9.23 3.68
CA THR A 30 -5.56 9.38 2.32
C THR A 30 -6.68 9.80 1.40
N LEU A 31 -6.41 10.75 0.52
CA LEU A 31 -7.27 11.08 -0.61
C LEU A 31 -6.43 10.96 -1.87
N THR A 32 -6.86 10.10 -2.78
CA THR A 32 -6.14 9.85 -4.04
C THR A 32 -7.06 9.98 -5.24
N TYR A 33 -6.50 10.44 -6.35
CA TYR A 33 -7.14 10.56 -7.64
C TYR A 33 -6.36 9.76 -8.68
N ARG A 34 -7.10 9.01 -9.49
CA ARG A 34 -6.56 8.25 -10.60
C ARG A 34 -6.46 9.12 -11.85
N LEU A 35 -5.27 9.69 -12.05
CA LEU A 35 -4.92 10.53 -13.20
C LEU A 35 -4.90 9.72 -14.51
N HIS A 36 -4.46 8.46 -14.43
CA HIS A 36 -4.40 7.53 -15.56
C HIS A 36 -4.58 6.09 -15.04
N ARG A 37 -4.87 5.12 -15.91
CA ARG A 37 -5.00 3.69 -15.53
C ARG A 37 -3.76 3.12 -14.83
N ARG A 38 -2.62 3.80 -14.97
CA ARG A 38 -1.32 3.44 -14.40
C ARG A 38 -0.74 4.49 -13.46
N LEU A 39 -1.46 5.58 -13.17
CA LEU A 39 -0.97 6.67 -12.34
C LEU A 39 -2.06 7.15 -11.39
N THR A 40 -1.75 7.09 -10.10
CA THR A 40 -2.56 7.62 -9.01
C THR A 40 -1.73 8.61 -8.22
N ALA A 41 -2.30 9.74 -7.86
CA ALA A 41 -1.66 10.76 -7.03
C ALA A 41 -2.64 11.30 -5.99
N GLY A 42 -2.14 11.90 -4.93
CA GLY A 42 -2.98 12.41 -3.86
C GLY A 42 -2.19 12.86 -2.65
N PHE A 43 -2.87 12.87 -1.50
CA PHE A 43 -2.29 13.31 -0.24
C PHE A 43 -2.62 12.34 0.89
N GLU A 44 -1.66 12.17 1.78
CA GLU A 44 -1.82 11.57 3.09
C GLU A 44 -1.94 12.70 4.13
N TYR A 45 -2.90 12.58 5.05
CA TYR A 45 -3.07 13.50 6.18
C TYR A 45 -3.12 12.74 7.50
N ASN A 46 -2.20 13.08 8.41
CA ASN A 46 -2.12 12.51 9.75
C ASN A 46 -2.54 13.57 10.79
N PRO A 47 -3.80 13.57 11.27
CA PRO A 47 -4.34 14.67 12.07
C PRO A 47 -3.62 14.84 13.40
N LEU A 48 -3.23 13.74 14.04
CA LEU A 48 -2.53 13.78 15.34
C LEU A 48 -1.13 14.41 15.24
N ALA A 49 -0.48 14.28 14.08
CA ALA A 49 0.82 14.91 13.80
C ALA A 49 0.70 16.21 12.99
N LYS A 50 -0.53 16.67 12.69
CA LYS A 50 -0.82 17.84 11.83
C LYS A 50 0.00 17.89 10.54
N LYS A 51 0.21 16.73 9.92
CA LYS A 51 1.09 16.59 8.74
C LYS A 51 0.31 16.16 7.52
N ALA A 52 0.51 16.88 6.42
CA ALA A 52 0.12 16.45 5.08
C ALA A 52 1.37 16.05 4.28
N SER A 53 1.29 14.97 3.52
CA SER A 53 2.39 14.51 2.65
C SER A 53 1.83 14.10 1.29
N PRO A 54 2.45 14.50 0.16
CA PRO A 54 2.01 14.03 -1.15
C PRO A 54 2.28 12.54 -1.28
N ILE A 55 1.41 11.83 -1.99
CA ILE A 55 1.57 10.41 -2.30
C ILE A 55 1.28 10.19 -3.77
N ALA A 56 2.04 9.29 -4.40
CA ALA A 56 1.83 8.92 -5.79
C ALA A 56 2.26 7.48 -6.03
N ASN A 57 1.65 6.83 -7.02
CA ASN A 57 1.97 5.48 -7.44
C ASN A 57 1.81 5.38 -8.96
N ALA A 58 2.85 4.88 -9.63
CA ALA A 58 2.94 4.77 -11.07
C ALA A 58 3.40 3.37 -11.48
N VAL A 59 2.65 2.71 -12.35
CA VAL A 59 3.08 1.47 -13.01
C VAL A 59 3.92 1.85 -14.23
N ALA A 60 5.24 1.91 -14.02
CA ALA A 60 6.22 2.27 -15.05
C ALA A 60 6.35 1.17 -16.12
N ILE A 61 6.35 -0.09 -15.70
CA ILE A 61 6.36 -1.25 -16.60
C ILE A 61 5.20 -2.16 -16.22
N THR A 62 4.37 -2.51 -17.20
CA THR A 62 3.28 -3.48 -17.00
C THR A 62 3.83 -4.91 -17.02
N GLU A 63 3.30 -5.72 -16.12
CA GLU A 63 3.55 -7.15 -16.07
C GLU A 63 3.16 -7.83 -17.39
N THR A 64 3.95 -8.81 -17.82
CA THR A 64 3.59 -9.77 -18.87
C THR A 64 3.79 -11.19 -18.34
N HIS A 65 3.52 -12.24 -19.13
CA HIS A 65 3.77 -13.62 -18.70
C HIS A 65 5.21 -13.86 -18.20
N LEU A 66 6.19 -13.21 -18.82
CA LEU A 66 7.62 -13.41 -18.52
C LEU A 66 8.28 -12.24 -17.76
N ARG A 67 7.65 -11.06 -17.74
CA ARG A 67 8.24 -9.86 -17.15
C ARG A 67 7.44 -9.38 -15.93
N PRO A 68 8.06 -9.10 -14.78
CA PRO A 68 7.38 -8.47 -13.65
C PRO A 68 6.94 -7.03 -13.99
N ALA A 69 5.91 -6.54 -13.29
CA ALA A 69 5.60 -5.12 -13.29
C ALA A 69 6.68 -4.34 -12.52
N LEU A 70 7.04 -3.15 -13.00
CA LEU A 70 7.81 -2.16 -12.25
C LEU A 70 6.86 -1.06 -11.78
N ILE A 71 6.86 -0.83 -10.48
CA ILE A 71 6.01 0.15 -9.81
C ILE A 71 6.91 1.15 -9.11
N LEU A 72 6.68 2.44 -9.35
CA LEU A 72 7.36 3.55 -8.70
C LEU A 72 6.35 4.30 -7.84
N GLY A 73 6.79 4.84 -6.72
CA GLY A 73 5.89 5.68 -5.95
C GLY A 73 6.54 6.45 -4.83
N THR A 74 5.70 7.23 -4.17
CA THR A 74 6.06 7.98 -2.99
C THR A 74 4.98 7.87 -1.92
N SER A 75 5.41 7.83 -0.68
CA SER A 75 4.56 7.72 0.50
C SER A 75 5.16 8.50 1.66
N SER A 76 4.41 8.70 2.75
CA SER A 76 5.06 8.99 4.03
C SER A 76 6.13 7.95 4.34
N ASP A 77 7.17 8.35 5.07
CA ASP A 77 8.22 7.43 5.52
C ASP A 77 7.64 6.30 6.39
N ARG A 78 8.43 5.25 6.61
CA ARG A 78 8.08 4.03 7.33
C ARG A 78 7.33 4.27 8.64
N ILE A 79 6.42 3.36 8.97
CA ILE A 79 5.71 3.35 10.25
C ILE A 79 6.71 3.31 11.42
N GLY A 80 6.60 4.29 12.33
CA GLY A 80 7.50 4.45 13.47
C GLY A 80 8.56 5.54 13.31
N THR A 81 8.64 6.23 12.17
CA THR A 81 9.40 7.49 12.06
C THR A 81 8.50 8.69 12.37
N PRO A 82 8.99 9.79 12.96
CA PRO A 82 8.17 10.96 13.28
C PRO A 82 7.90 11.83 12.04
N THR A 83 8.84 11.94 11.10
CA THR A 83 8.73 12.76 9.88
C THR A 83 9.29 12.03 8.65
N GLY A 84 9.42 12.73 7.52
CA GLY A 84 10.01 12.20 6.29
C GLY A 84 9.01 11.77 5.22
N GLN A 85 9.57 11.53 4.03
CA GLN A 85 8.94 11.03 2.82
C GLN A 85 9.74 9.79 2.37
N SER A 86 9.07 8.85 1.71
CA SER A 86 9.70 7.68 1.10
C SER A 86 9.48 7.71 -0.41
N PHE A 87 10.49 7.27 -1.15
CA PHE A 87 10.42 7.00 -2.58
C PHE A 87 10.77 5.55 -2.80
N TYR A 88 9.96 4.81 -3.56
CA TYR A 88 10.16 3.39 -3.73
C TYR A 88 10.06 2.95 -5.18
N ALA A 89 10.72 1.84 -5.48
CA ALA A 89 10.62 1.09 -6.71
C ALA A 89 10.44 -0.39 -6.36
N THR A 90 9.42 -1.06 -6.90
CA THR A 90 9.16 -2.48 -6.66
C THR A 90 8.93 -3.24 -7.95
N LEU A 91 9.45 -4.46 -8.01
CA LEU A 91 9.14 -5.47 -9.01
C LEU A 91 8.08 -6.41 -8.43
N SER A 92 6.99 -6.62 -9.16
CA SER A 92 5.86 -7.45 -8.73
C SER A 92 5.47 -8.44 -9.83
N LYS A 93 5.22 -9.70 -9.47
CA LYS A 93 4.90 -10.77 -10.42
C LYS A 93 3.75 -11.62 -9.90
N SER A 94 2.69 -11.77 -10.69
CA SER A 94 1.65 -12.76 -10.44
C SER A 94 2.16 -14.15 -10.77
N LEU A 95 2.06 -15.07 -9.80
CA LEU A 95 2.39 -16.49 -10.01
C LEU A 95 1.18 -17.30 -10.49
N LYS A 96 -0.02 -16.72 -10.51
CA LYS A 96 -1.27 -17.42 -10.85
C LYS A 96 -1.20 -18.15 -12.19
N HIS A 97 -0.56 -17.55 -13.19
CA HIS A 97 -0.42 -18.16 -14.51
C HIS A 97 0.52 -19.38 -14.51
N HIS A 98 1.57 -19.36 -13.70
CA HIS A 98 2.62 -20.38 -13.71
C HIS A 98 2.36 -21.50 -12.70
N THR A 99 1.70 -21.20 -11.58
CA THR A 99 1.51 -22.14 -10.46
C THR A 99 0.05 -22.37 -10.10
N GLY A 100 -0.89 -21.62 -10.68
CA GLY A 100 -2.30 -21.60 -10.27
C GLY A 100 -2.55 -20.88 -8.94
N LEU A 101 -1.51 -20.56 -8.17
CA LEU A 101 -1.64 -19.92 -6.86
C LEU A 101 -2.00 -18.43 -7.01
N PRO A 102 -3.00 -17.91 -6.27
CA PRO A 102 -3.44 -16.52 -6.39
C PRO A 102 -2.52 -15.58 -5.61
N VAL A 103 -1.21 -15.73 -5.79
CA VAL A 103 -0.17 -15.00 -5.07
C VAL A 103 0.66 -14.15 -6.03
N ALA A 104 1.04 -12.97 -5.56
CA ALA A 104 1.90 -12.05 -6.28
C ALA A 104 2.98 -11.48 -5.35
N PRO A 105 4.15 -12.14 -5.26
CA PRO A 105 5.29 -11.60 -4.54
C PRO A 105 5.80 -10.32 -5.19
N TYR A 106 6.40 -9.46 -4.37
CA TYR A 106 7.13 -8.29 -4.83
C TYR A 106 8.35 -8.04 -3.97
N VAL A 107 9.35 -7.41 -4.58
CA VAL A 107 10.59 -6.98 -3.94
C VAL A 107 11.01 -5.64 -4.51
N GLY A 108 11.72 -4.83 -3.74
CA GLY A 108 12.15 -3.53 -4.21
C GLY A 108 13.03 -2.80 -3.22
N VAL A 109 13.18 -1.51 -3.47
CA VAL A 109 13.94 -0.59 -2.62
C VAL A 109 13.07 0.61 -2.29
N ALA A 110 13.18 1.09 -1.04
CA ALA A 110 12.62 2.34 -0.59
C ALA A 110 13.70 3.24 0.01
N TYR A 111 13.80 4.47 -0.45
CA TYR A 111 14.63 5.52 0.12
C TYR A 111 13.79 6.42 1.02
N GLY A 112 14.07 6.39 2.32
CA GLY A 112 13.39 7.24 3.31
C GLY A 112 14.22 8.49 3.63
N THR A 113 13.58 9.66 3.61
CA THR A 113 14.26 10.94 3.87
C THR A 113 14.49 11.22 5.35
N TYR A 114 13.83 10.53 6.28
CA TYR A 114 14.06 10.72 7.72
C TYR A 114 15.47 10.27 8.13
N GLU A 115 15.84 9.05 7.73
CA GLU A 115 17.16 8.48 8.01
C GLU A 115 18.13 8.57 6.82
N LYS A 116 17.70 9.19 5.71
CA LYS A 116 18.46 9.32 4.46
C LYS A 116 19.04 7.99 3.98
N ARG A 117 18.23 6.94 4.03
CA ARG A 117 18.68 5.55 3.84
C ARG A 117 17.77 4.77 2.91
N ALA A 118 18.39 4.04 1.98
CA ALA A 118 17.75 3.02 1.17
C ALA A 118 17.60 1.70 1.95
N ARG A 119 16.45 1.05 1.78
CA ARG A 119 16.15 -0.25 2.37
C ARG A 119 15.55 -1.17 1.33
N VAL A 120 15.88 -2.44 1.41
CA VAL A 120 15.15 -3.48 0.70
C VAL A 120 13.77 -3.60 1.32
N ILE A 121 12.75 -3.59 0.48
CA ILE A 121 11.35 -3.81 0.85
C ILE A 121 10.82 -4.99 0.05
N GLY A 122 9.71 -5.56 0.49
CA GLY A 122 9.08 -6.64 -0.26
C GLY A 122 7.81 -7.11 0.39
N GLY A 123 7.23 -8.17 -0.17
CA GLY A 123 6.03 -8.74 0.39
C GLY A 123 5.33 -9.70 -0.56
N LEU A 124 4.15 -10.11 -0.13
CA LEU A 124 3.31 -11.06 -0.83
C LEU A 124 1.88 -10.55 -0.82
N ASN A 125 1.29 -10.40 -2.01
CA ASN A 125 -0.14 -10.19 -2.15
C ASN A 125 -0.81 -11.54 -2.39
N ILE A 126 -1.93 -11.79 -1.73
CA ILE A 126 -2.70 -13.02 -1.84
C ILE A 126 -4.15 -12.63 -2.13
N SER A 127 -4.71 -13.10 -3.23
CA SER A 127 -6.13 -12.93 -3.56
C SER A 127 -6.90 -14.18 -3.13
N ILE A 128 -7.99 -14.01 -2.38
CA ILE A 128 -8.80 -15.10 -1.84
C ILE A 128 -10.24 -14.88 -2.30
N GLY A 129 -10.70 -15.67 -3.27
CA GLY A 129 -11.99 -15.41 -3.92
C GLY A 129 -12.04 -14.02 -4.59
N GLU A 130 -13.24 -13.46 -4.68
CA GLU A 130 -13.47 -12.17 -5.36
C GLU A 130 -13.32 -10.95 -4.42
N ASN A 131 -13.63 -11.14 -3.14
CA ASN A 131 -13.77 -10.02 -2.20
C ASN A 131 -12.63 -9.93 -1.19
N TRP A 132 -11.88 -11.01 -0.93
CA TRP A 132 -10.82 -11.03 0.07
C TRP A 132 -9.43 -10.86 -0.55
N GLY A 133 -8.60 -10.08 0.12
CA GLY A 133 -7.20 -9.89 -0.23
C GLY A 133 -6.34 -9.76 1.01
N SER A 134 -5.24 -10.50 1.05
CA SER A 134 -4.23 -10.39 2.10
C SER A 134 -2.94 -9.82 1.54
N THR A 135 -2.22 -9.06 2.36
CA THR A 135 -0.91 -8.54 2.03
C THR A 135 0.03 -8.74 3.20
N ILE A 136 1.14 -9.42 2.98
CA ILE A 136 2.25 -9.49 3.93
C ILE A 136 3.29 -8.50 3.42
N LEU A 137 3.51 -7.39 4.14
CA LEU A 137 4.43 -6.34 3.72
C LEU A 137 5.65 -6.30 4.64
N PHE A 138 6.85 -6.25 4.07
CA PHE A 138 8.10 -6.00 4.77
C PHE A 138 8.65 -4.61 4.38
N ASP A 139 8.80 -3.73 5.37
CA ASP A 139 9.23 -2.33 5.17
C ASP A 139 10.76 -2.12 5.28
N GLY A 140 11.53 -3.21 5.29
CA GLY A 140 12.98 -3.19 5.52
C GLY A 140 13.39 -3.37 6.97
N VAL A 141 12.45 -3.31 7.91
CA VAL A 141 12.69 -3.55 9.34
C VAL A 141 11.68 -4.52 9.92
N ARG A 142 10.41 -4.41 9.52
CA ARG A 142 9.28 -5.10 10.15
C ARG A 142 8.29 -5.60 9.12
N VAL A 143 7.58 -6.66 9.51
CA VAL A 143 6.50 -7.25 8.74
C VAL A 143 5.15 -6.74 9.24
N HIS A 144 4.29 -6.36 8.31
CA HIS A 144 2.96 -5.83 8.57
C HIS A 144 1.96 -6.65 7.75
N PRO A 145 1.33 -7.68 8.34
CA PRO A 145 0.25 -8.41 7.71
C PRO A 145 -1.01 -7.54 7.65
N LEU A 146 -1.73 -7.61 6.53
CA LEU A 146 -3.01 -6.97 6.31
C LEU A 146 -3.99 -7.98 5.72
N LEU A 147 -5.25 -7.88 6.11
CA LEU A 147 -6.36 -8.59 5.50
C LEU A 147 -7.46 -7.58 5.16
N ASN A 148 -7.98 -7.66 3.94
CA ASN A 148 -8.99 -6.76 3.44
C ASN A 148 -10.17 -7.52 2.86
N TYR A 149 -11.36 -6.94 2.99
CA TYR A 149 -12.61 -7.38 2.38
C TYR A 149 -13.22 -6.21 1.59
N SER A 150 -13.56 -6.45 0.32
CA SER A 150 -14.09 -5.44 -0.60
C SER A 150 -15.54 -5.75 -0.96
N PHE A 151 -16.42 -4.75 -0.91
CA PHE A 151 -17.83 -4.86 -1.26
C PHE A 151 -18.33 -3.58 -1.92
N GLY A 152 -18.82 -3.69 -3.15
CA GLY A 152 -19.19 -2.54 -3.96
C GLY A 152 -18.04 -1.53 -4.09
N ARG A 153 -18.28 -0.29 -3.66
CA ARG A 153 -17.27 0.79 -3.64
C ARG A 153 -16.45 0.87 -2.35
N HIS A 154 -16.68 -0.04 -1.40
CA HIS A 154 -16.11 0.00 -0.06
C HIS A 154 -15.08 -1.12 0.13
N GLN A 155 -14.10 -0.85 0.96
CA GLN A 155 -13.14 -1.85 1.43
C GLN A 155 -12.89 -1.64 2.91
N VAL A 156 -12.95 -2.71 3.68
CA VAL A 156 -12.61 -2.75 5.10
C VAL A 156 -11.41 -3.66 5.28
N GLY A 157 -10.58 -3.39 6.27
CA GLY A 157 -9.42 -4.21 6.53
C GLY A 157 -8.90 -4.12 7.94
N VAL A 158 -8.08 -5.10 8.28
CA VAL A 158 -7.30 -5.18 9.51
C VAL A 158 -5.82 -5.19 9.15
N ILE A 159 -5.02 -4.50 9.97
CA ILE A 159 -3.56 -4.45 9.85
C ILE A 159 -2.94 -4.81 11.19
N PHE A 160 -1.89 -5.61 11.17
CA PHE A 160 -1.07 -5.91 12.34
C PHE A 160 0.32 -5.29 12.15
N GLU A 161 0.54 -4.10 12.72
CA GLU A 161 1.87 -3.47 12.67
C GLU A 161 2.86 -4.32 13.48
N ARG A 162 3.99 -4.69 12.87
CA ARG A 162 4.97 -5.69 13.40
C ARG A 162 4.35 -7.04 13.74
N GLY A 163 3.19 -7.38 13.16
CA GLY A 163 2.46 -8.60 13.49
C GLY A 163 1.81 -8.62 14.88
N ARG A 164 1.80 -7.51 15.63
CA ARG A 164 1.31 -7.51 17.02
C ARG A 164 0.45 -6.31 17.43
N HIS A 165 0.56 -5.19 16.72
CA HIS A 165 -0.21 -3.98 17.04
C HIS A 165 -1.40 -3.88 16.08
N PRO A 166 -2.62 -4.21 16.54
CA PRO A 166 -3.79 -4.23 15.68
C PRO A 166 -4.19 -2.84 15.24
N GLY A 167 -4.74 -2.77 14.05
CA GLY A 167 -5.31 -1.58 13.44
C GLY A 167 -6.40 -1.95 12.46
N ALA A 168 -7.19 -0.95 12.09
CA ALA A 168 -8.28 -1.08 11.14
C ALA A 168 -8.07 -0.09 9.99
N SER A 169 -8.57 -0.45 8.82
CA SER A 169 -8.61 0.43 7.66
C SER A 169 -9.97 0.38 6.99
N TYR A 170 -10.36 1.49 6.40
CA TYR A 170 -11.54 1.63 5.57
C TYR A 170 -11.21 2.50 4.37
N SER A 171 -11.72 2.16 3.20
CA SER A 171 -11.67 3.04 2.03
C SER A 171 -12.94 2.97 1.21
N ILE A 172 -13.23 4.06 0.52
CA ILE A 172 -14.36 4.21 -0.40
C ILE A 172 -13.90 4.88 -1.69
N SER A 173 -14.40 4.39 -2.83
CA SER A 173 -14.15 5.00 -4.14
C SER A 173 -15.40 5.68 -4.71
N PHE A 174 -15.22 6.82 -5.39
CA PHE A 174 -16.30 7.61 -6.01
C PHE A 174 -15.84 8.43 -7.23
#